data_AF-A0A2T0X3R7-F1
#
_entry.id   AF-A0A2T0X3R7-F1
#
_cell.length_a   1.000
_cell.length_b   1.000
_cell.length_c   1.000
_cell.angle_alpha   90.00
_cell.angle_beta   90.00
_cell.angle_gamma   90.00
#
_symmetry.space_group_name_H-M   'P 1'
#
loop_
_entity.id
_entity.type
_entity.pdbx_description
1 polymer ?
#
loop_
_entity_poly.entity_id
_entity_poly.type
_entity_poly.pdbx_seq_one_letter_code
_entity_poly.pdbx_strand_id
1 'polypeptide(L)' 'MTDRKDMPEAARRALAEAEARRAAAKALDLPPELGGREGPEPVRYGDWEKKGIAYDF' A
#
# COMPACT_ATOMS: atom_id res chain seq x y z
N MET A 1 -16.65 -6.08 -0.02
CA MET A 1 -15.35 -6.51 0.52
C MET A 1 -15.52 -7.95 0.96
N THR A 2 -14.71 -8.88 0.46
CA THR A 2 -14.76 -10.29 0.87
C THR A 2 -14.29 -10.39 2.32
N ASP A 3 -15.12 -11.01 3.16
CA ASP A 3 -14.82 -11.20 4.58
C ASP A 3 -13.57 -12.10 4.71
N ARG A 4 -12.65 -11.78 5.62
CA ARG A 4 -11.40 -12.56 5.81
C ARG A 4 -11.67 -14.03 6.13
N LYS A 5 -12.87 -14.34 6.65
CA LYS A 5 -13.30 -15.71 6.94
C LYS A 5 -13.58 -16.55 5.70
N ASP A 6 -13.94 -15.95 4.57
CA ASP A 6 -14.26 -16.66 3.32
C ASP A 6 -13.04 -16.84 2.40
N MET A 7 -11.84 -16.58 2.91
CA MET A 7 -10.61 -16.68 2.12
C MET A 7 -10.13 -18.13 2.00
N PRO A 8 -9.74 -18.59 0.79
CA PRO A 8 -9.15 -19.91 0.64
C PRO A 8 -7.86 -20.03 1.47
N GLU A 9 -7.56 -21.25 1.92
CA GLU A 9 -6.37 -21.54 2.76
C GLU A 9 -5.05 -21.03 2.17
N ALA A 10 -4.94 -20.97 0.83
CA ALA A 10 -3.79 -20.40 0.16
C ALA A 10 -3.66 -18.88 0.40
N ALA A 11 -4.77 -18.13 0.36
CA ALA A 11 -4.79 -16.69 0.61
C ALA A 11 -4.45 -16.38 2.08
N ARG A 12 -4.99 -17.17 3.03
CA ARG A 12 -4.66 -17.03 4.45
C ARG A 12 -3.16 -17.24 4.72
N ARG A 13 -2.56 -18.27 4.12
CA ARG A 13 -1.12 -18.53 4.22
C ARG A 13 -0.27 -17.42 3.63
N ALA A 14 -0.64 -16.92 2.44
CA ALA A 14 0.07 -15.82 1.79
C ALA A 14 0.06 -14.54 2.65
N LEU A 15 -1.07 -14.22 3.28
CA LEU A 15 -1.17 -13.07 4.18
C LEU A 15 -0.31 -13.25 5.43
N ALA A 16 -0.35 -14.43 6.06
CA ALA A 16 0.46 -14.72 7.24
C ALA A 16 1.97 -14.63 6.94
N GLU A 17 2.41 -15.12 5.78
CA GLU A 17 3.80 -15.01 5.35
C GLU A 17 4.20 -13.56 5.05
N ALA A 18 3.34 -12.79 4.41
CA ALA A 18 3.57 -11.37 4.16
C ALA A 18 3.67 -10.57 5.47
N GLU A 19 2.84 -10.89 6.46
CA GLU A 19 2.89 -10.28 7.79
C GLU A 19 4.17 -10.66 8.54
N ALA A 20 4.58 -11.93 8.51
CA ALA A 20 5.85 -12.37 9.08
C ALA A 20 7.05 -11.65 8.44
N ARG A 21 7.03 -11.45 7.11
CA ARG A 21 8.07 -10.65 6.42
C ARG A 21 8.09 -9.20 6.88
N ARG A 22 6.92 -8.56 7.05
CA ARG A 22 6.83 -7.17 7.52
C ARG A 22 7.31 -7.03 8.97
N ALA A 23 7.00 -7.99 9.83
CA ALA A 23 7.45 -8.00 11.21
C ALA A 23 8.97 -8.22 11.34
N ALA A 24 9.55 -9.03 10.45
CA ALA A 24 11.00 -9.25 10.40
C ALA A 24 11.77 -8.16 9.65
N ALA A 25 11.10 -7.34 8.84
CA ALA A 25 11.72 -6.25 8.12
C ALA A 25 12.18 -5.16 9.10
N LYS A 26 13.44 -4.76 8.99
CA LYS A 26 13.97 -3.63 9.75
C LYS A 26 13.29 -2.35 9.26
N ALA A 27 12.90 -1.49 10.21
CA ALA A 27 12.41 -0.16 9.87
C ALA A 27 13.48 0.58 9.07
N LEU A 28 13.11 1.03 7.86
CA LEU A 28 13.95 1.90 7.06
C LEU A 28 13.84 3.30 7.65
N ASP A 29 14.94 3.82 8.18
CA ASP A 29 15.06 5.20 8.62
C ASP A 29 15.29 6.11 7.41
N LEU A 30 14.23 6.25 6.62
CA LEU A 30 14.21 7.13 5.44
C LEU A 30 13.68 8.50 5.89
N PRO A 31 14.28 9.61 5.43
CA PRO A 31 13.73 10.93 5.68
C PRO A 31 12.29 11.00 5.13
N PRO A 32 11.39 11.71 5.81
CA PRO A 32 10.03 11.88 5.29
C PRO A 32 10.07 12.61 3.96
N GLU A 33 9.32 12.11 2.99
CA GLU A 33 9.10 12.82 1.72
C GLU A 33 8.36 14.13 2.00
N LEU A 34 9.00 15.26 1.72
CA LEU A 34 8.43 16.60 1.93
C LEU A 34 7.80 17.09 0.63
N GLY A 35 6.52 17.47 0.68
CA GLY A 35 5.79 17.97 -0.49
C GLY A 35 5.24 16.87 -1.41
N GLY A 36 5.54 15.60 -1.14
CA GLY A 36 4.91 14.45 -1.81
C GLY A 36 3.47 14.22 -1.33
N ARG A 37 2.63 13.66 -2.21
CA ARG A 37 1.29 13.21 -1.82
C ARG A 37 1.42 11.99 -0.91
N GLU A 38 0.62 11.93 0.15
CA GLU A 38 0.55 10.72 0.98
C GLU A 38 0.10 9.52 0.14
N GLY A 39 0.76 8.39 0.34
CA GLY A 39 0.44 7.14 -0.36
C GLY A 39 1.30 6.89 -1.60
N PRO A 40 1.01 5.81 -2.34
CA PRO A 40 1.84 5.37 -3.44
C PRO A 40 1.80 6.33 -4.64
N GLU A 41 2.90 6.42 -5.39
CA GLU A 41 3.08 7.38 -6.49
C GLU A 41 1.92 7.33 -7.51
N PRO A 42 1.23 8.46 -7.78
CA PRO A 42 0.05 8.48 -8.65
C PRO A 42 0.34 8.02 -10.09
N VAL A 43 1.58 8.22 -10.57
CA VAL A 43 2.07 7.70 -11.86
C VAL A 43 1.92 6.18 -11.97
N ARG A 44 2.13 5.43 -10.88
CA ARG A 44 2.02 3.96 -10.89
C ARG A 44 0.57 3.46 -10.80
N TYR A 45 -0.36 4.28 -10.32
CA TYR A 45 -1.72 3.82 -9.97
C TYR A 45 -2.84 4.57 -10.69
N GLY A 46 -2.51 5.51 -11.59
CA GLY A 46 -3.49 6.25 -12.38
C GLY A 46 -4.35 7.24 -11.59
N ASP A 47 -4.00 7.50 -10.33
CA ASP A 47 -4.73 8.39 -9.42
C ASP A 47 -4.21 9.83 -9.56
N TRP A 48 -4.48 10.44 -10.73
CA TRP A 48 -4.13 11.83 -11.04
C TRP A 48 -5.16 12.84 -10.52
N GLU A 49 -6.20 12.37 -9.84
CA GLU A 49 -7.31 13.20 -9.37
C GLU A 49 -7.22 13.46 -7.87
N LYS A 50 -7.31 14.73 -7.48
CA LYS A 50 -7.53 15.12 -6.09
C LYS A 50 -8.74 16.03 -6.03
N LYS A 51 -9.80 15.57 -5.35
CA LYS A 51 -11.11 16.27 -5.27
C LYS A 51 -11.74 16.55 -6.66
N GLY A 52 -11.58 15.62 -7.61
CA GLY A 52 -12.16 15.74 -8.95
C GLY A 52 -11.44 16.71 -9.88
N ILE A 53 -10.24 17.16 -9.50
CA ILE A 53 -9.37 17.97 -10.35
C ILE A 53 -8.18 17.10 -10.74
N ALA A 54 -8.01 16.89 -12.05
CA ALA A 54 -6.79 16.32 -12.61
C ALA A 54 -5.66 17.33 -12.37
N TYR A 55 -4.63 16.90 -11.66
CA TYR A 55 -3.51 17.76 -11.26
C TYR A 55 -2.24 17.10 -11.80
N ASP A 56 -1.42 17.88 -12.51
CA ASP A 56 -0.13 17.48 -13.12
C ASP A 56 0.96 18.39 -12.54
N PHE A 57 1.92 17.80 -11.82
CA PHE A 57 2.94 18.47 -11.01
C PHE A 57 4.19 17.60 -10.92
#